data_AF-A0A9D1E9Y8-F1
#
_entry.id   AF-A0A9D1E9Y8-F1
#
_cell.length_a   1.000
_cell.length_b   1.000
_cell.length_c   1.000
_cell.angle_alpha   90.00
_cell.angle_beta   90.00
_cell.angle_gamma   90.00
#
_symmetry.space_group_name_H-M   'P 1'
#
loop_
_entity.id
_entity.type
_entity.pdbx_description
1 polymer ?
#
loop_
_entity_poly.entity_id
_entity_poly.type
_entity_poly.pdbx_seq_one_letter_code
_entity_poly.pdbx_strand_id
1 'polypeptide(L)'
;VEALAYQLWGSRDLVCPVMDARRGQAYTGIYRMTDQGLETLLPQCAIAVEELLEKVNELGESVIFLGDGVPVFREKIAGQCAVPCRFAPAHRNRQSAAAVAVLGMEYFRQGKCVTAAEHVPEYLRMSQAERERLEREGKKA
;
A
#
# COMPACT_ATOMS: atom_id res chain seq x y z
N VAL A 1 2.76 -2.72 -2.70
CA VAL A 1 2.45 -2.46 -1.26
C VAL A 1 2.07 -3.72 -0.48
N GLU A 2 1.56 -4.76 -1.13
CA GLU A 2 1.16 -6.03 -0.49
C GLU A 2 2.26 -6.70 0.33
N ALA A 3 3.50 -6.76 -0.18
CA ALA A 3 4.63 -7.32 0.56
C ALA A 3 4.92 -6.57 1.87
N LEU A 4 4.58 -5.27 1.94
CA LEU A 4 4.69 -4.51 3.18
C LEU A 4 3.64 -5.00 4.18
N ALA A 5 2.37 -5.14 3.75
CA ALA A 5 1.30 -5.70 4.58
C ALA A 5 1.62 -7.12 5.06
N TYR A 6 2.18 -7.95 4.19
CA TYR A 6 2.56 -9.35 4.47
C TYR A 6 3.52 -9.51 5.66
N GLN A 7 4.26 -8.45 6.04
CA GLN A 7 5.12 -8.49 7.23
C GLN A 7 4.37 -8.65 8.55
N LEU A 8 3.08 -8.34 8.59
CA LEU A 8 2.22 -8.48 9.76
C LEU A 8 1.36 -9.74 9.69
N TRP A 9 1.90 -10.82 9.13
CA TRP A 9 1.26 -12.12 9.10
C TRP A 9 0.73 -12.53 10.49
N GLY A 10 -0.51 -13.02 10.54
CA GLY A 10 -1.19 -13.39 11.77
C GLY A 10 -1.80 -12.23 12.57
N SER A 11 -1.73 -11.00 12.05
CA SER A 11 -2.49 -9.87 12.62
C SER A 11 -3.99 -10.14 12.57
N ARG A 12 -4.68 -9.84 13.66
CA ARG A 12 -6.16 -9.83 13.72
C ARG A 12 -6.75 -8.50 13.25
N ASP A 13 -5.95 -7.44 13.34
CA ASP A 13 -6.32 -6.10 12.90
C ASP A 13 -6.14 -5.99 11.37
N LEU A 14 -6.91 -5.11 10.73
CA LEU A 14 -6.69 -4.70 9.34
C LEU A 14 -5.27 -4.17 9.17
N VAL A 15 -4.64 -4.48 8.04
CA VAL A 15 -3.28 -4.05 7.73
C VAL A 15 -3.33 -3.02 6.61
N CYS A 16 -2.85 -1.82 6.89
CA CYS A 16 -2.89 -0.68 5.99
C CYS A 16 -1.48 -0.16 5.70
N PRO A 17 -0.78 -0.69 4.67
CA PRO A 17 0.51 -0.19 4.23
C PRO A 17 0.39 1.22 3.65
N VAL A 18 1.23 2.15 4.08
CA VAL A 18 1.26 3.55 3.66
C VAL A 18 2.67 3.89 3.20
N MET A 19 2.85 4.03 1.88
CA MET A 19 4.08 4.55 1.27
C MET A 19 3.84 5.98 0.78
N ASP A 20 4.76 6.90 1.07
CA ASP A 20 4.60 8.31 0.68
C ASP A 20 4.66 8.48 -0.85
N ALA A 21 3.55 8.93 -1.45
CA ALA A 21 3.45 9.23 -2.89
C ALA A 21 3.64 10.73 -3.19
N ARG A 22 4.09 11.51 -2.19
CA ARG A 22 4.24 12.96 -2.16
C ARG A 22 2.92 13.72 -2.29
N ARG A 23 2.98 15.03 -2.01
CA ARG A 23 1.84 15.98 -2.12
C ARG A 23 0.59 15.51 -1.34
N GLY A 24 0.79 14.92 -0.16
CA GLY A 24 -0.31 14.44 0.68
C GLY A 24 -0.96 13.13 0.21
N GLN A 25 -0.40 12.48 -0.81
CA GLN A 25 -0.91 11.21 -1.32
C GLN A 25 -0.08 10.03 -0.79
N ALA A 26 -0.69 8.86 -0.74
CA ALA A 26 -0.03 7.61 -0.39
C ALA A 26 -0.29 6.52 -1.42
N TYR A 27 0.74 5.72 -1.72
CA TYR A 27 0.52 4.39 -2.27
C TYR A 27 0.12 3.48 -1.13
N THR A 28 -1.07 2.90 -1.24
CA THR A 28 -1.73 2.20 -0.13
C THR A 28 -2.59 1.05 -0.63
N GLY A 29 -3.15 0.30 0.31
CA GLY A 29 -4.17 -0.73 0.16
C GLY A 29 -4.68 -1.09 1.56
N ILE A 30 -5.75 -1.88 1.63
CA ILE A 30 -6.29 -2.39 2.91
C ILE A 30 -6.40 -3.89 2.80
N TYR A 31 -5.78 -4.59 3.74
CA TYR A 31 -5.64 -6.04 3.71
C TYR A 31 -6.06 -6.66 5.04
N ARG A 32 -6.54 -7.90 4.97
CA ARG A 32 -6.79 -8.75 6.14
C ARG A 32 -5.93 -10.01 6.04
N MET A 33 -5.34 -10.42 7.16
CA MET A 33 -4.69 -11.72 7.24
C MET A 33 -5.74 -12.78 7.58
N THR A 34 -5.83 -13.81 6.76
CA THR A 34 -6.71 -14.95 6.94
C THR A 34 -5.89 -16.24 6.97
N ASP A 35 -6.51 -17.35 7.37
CA ASP A 35 -5.87 -18.67 7.30
C ASP A 35 -5.51 -19.08 5.85
N GLN A 36 -6.18 -18.48 4.86
CA GLN A 36 -5.92 -18.69 3.43
C GLN A 36 -4.89 -17.71 2.85
N GLY A 37 -4.38 -16.78 3.66
CA GLY A 37 -3.42 -15.77 3.25
C GLY A 37 -3.93 -14.34 3.29
N LEU A 38 -3.30 -13.49 2.48
CA LEU A 38 -3.61 -12.07 2.41
C LEU A 38 -4.90 -11.86 1.61
N GLU A 39 -5.97 -11.45 2.29
CA GLU A 39 -7.21 -10.99 1.67
C GLU A 39 -7.11 -9.48 1.36
N THR A 40 -7.52 -9.09 0.16
CA THR A 40 -7.50 -7.68 -0.29
C THR A 40 -8.89 -7.07 -0.15
N LEU A 41 -9.03 -6.08 0.75
CA LEU A 41 -10.27 -5.31 0.94
C LEU A 41 -10.27 -4.03 0.09
N LEU A 42 -9.10 -3.40 -0.04
CA LEU A 42 -8.85 -2.31 -0.98
C LEU A 42 -7.62 -2.67 -1.81
N PRO A 43 -7.76 -2.86 -3.13
CA PRO A 43 -6.63 -3.07 -4.03
C PRO A 43 -5.63 -1.92 -3.96
N GLN A 44 -4.39 -2.20 -4.37
CA GLN A 44 -3.36 -1.18 -4.32
C GLN A 44 -3.73 0.04 -5.17
N CYS A 45 -3.61 1.22 -4.60
CA CYS A 45 -4.00 2.47 -5.24
C CYS A 45 -3.12 3.63 -4.76
N ALA A 46 -3.26 4.78 -5.43
CA ALA A 46 -2.63 6.03 -5.05
C ALA A 46 -3.72 7.06 -4.74
N ILE A 47 -3.98 7.30 -3.45
CA ILE A 47 -5.08 8.17 -3.00
C ILE A 47 -4.59 9.18 -1.95
N ALA A 48 -5.41 10.18 -1.66
CA ALA A 48 -5.17 11.08 -0.52
C ALA A 48 -5.26 10.31 0.79
N VAL A 49 -4.51 10.73 1.81
CA VAL A 49 -4.54 10.06 3.12
C VAL A 49 -5.89 10.23 3.79
N GLU A 50 -6.53 11.38 3.59
CA GLU A 50 -7.89 11.66 4.06
C GLU A 50 -8.88 10.62 3.49
N GLU A 51 -8.82 10.35 2.18
CA GLU A 51 -9.67 9.34 1.52
C GLU A 51 -9.37 7.93 2.04
N LEU A 52 -8.09 7.62 2.33
CA LEU A 52 -7.72 6.34 2.96
C LEU A 52 -8.36 6.20 4.35
N LEU A 53 -8.35 7.26 5.16
CA LEU A 53 -8.91 7.24 6.51
C LEU A 53 -10.43 7.13 6.49
N GLU A 54 -11.11 7.75 5.53
CA GLU A 54 -12.55 7.55 5.30
C GLU A 54 -12.85 6.07 5.07
N LYS A 55 -12.15 5.42 4.13
CA LYS A 55 -12.33 3.98 3.85
C LYS A 55 -12.05 3.09 5.06
N VAL A 56 -11.01 3.40 5.84
CA VAL A 56 -10.69 2.66 7.07
C VAL A 56 -11.78 2.83 8.11
N ASN A 57 -12.29 4.05 8.28
CA ASN A 57 -13.36 4.35 9.24
C ASN A 57 -14.68 3.68 8.83
N GLU A 58 -14.99 3.60 7.54
CA GLU A 58 -16.16 2.89 7.00
C GLU A 58 -16.14 1.40 7.30
N LEU A 59 -14.95 0.77 7.28
CA LEU A 59 -14.80 -0.64 7.65
C LEU A 59 -15.05 -0.89 9.15
N GLY A 60 -14.87 0.12 10.01
CA GLY A 60 -15.20 0.03 11.43
C GLY A 60 -14.35 -0.93 12.27
N GLU A 61 -13.26 -1.47 11.70
CA GLU A 61 -12.37 -2.46 12.34
C GLU A 61 -11.07 -1.82 12.82
N SER A 62 -10.42 -2.44 13.80
CA SER A 62 -9.09 -2.03 14.25
C SER A 62 -8.05 -2.17 13.13
N VAL A 63 -7.10 -1.24 13.07
CA VAL A 63 -6.14 -1.13 11.96
C VAL A 63 -4.71 -0.93 12.46
N ILE A 64 -3.75 -1.55 11.77
CA ILE A 64 -2.31 -1.32 11.92
C ILE A 64 -1.79 -0.63 10.65
N PHE A 65 -1.27 0.59 10.82
CA PHE A 65 -0.58 1.33 9.77
C PHE A 65 0.92 1.04 9.80
N LEU A 66 1.52 0.86 8.62
CA LEU A 66 2.95 0.58 8.47
C LEU A 66 3.50 1.17 7.16
N GLY A 67 4.79 1.47 7.12
CA GLY A 67 5.45 2.02 5.93
C GLY A 67 6.11 3.37 6.17
N ASP A 68 6.87 3.82 5.18
CA ASP A 68 7.62 5.06 5.20
C ASP A 68 6.73 6.31 5.13
N GLY A 69 5.48 6.18 4.68
CA GLY A 69 4.49 7.25 4.74
C GLY A 69 3.89 7.46 6.14
N VAL A 70 3.98 6.47 7.04
CA VAL A 70 3.39 6.59 8.38
C VAL A 70 3.94 7.77 9.18
N PRO A 71 5.27 8.00 9.28
CA PRO A 71 5.81 9.18 9.95
C PRO A 71 5.35 10.51 9.32
N VAL A 72 5.20 10.54 7.99
CA VAL A 72 4.76 11.73 7.24
C VAL A 72 3.32 12.10 7.57
N PHE A 73 2.46 11.10 7.76
CA PHE A 73 1.03 11.28 7.94
C PHE A 73 0.53 11.02 9.37
N ARG A 74 1.45 10.82 10.33
CA ARG A 74 1.14 10.42 11.70
C ARG A 74 0.12 11.34 12.37
N GLU A 75 0.28 12.66 12.25
CA GLU A 75 -0.63 13.63 12.86
C GLU A 75 -2.03 13.55 12.27
N LYS A 76 -2.14 13.41 10.93
CA LYS A 76 -3.43 13.24 10.25
C LYS A 76 -4.11 11.94 10.66
N ILE A 77 -3.38 10.83 10.67
CA ILE A 77 -3.90 9.52 11.09
C ILE A 77 -4.40 9.60 12.53
N ALA A 78 -3.63 10.18 13.46
CA ALA A 78 -4.03 10.31 14.85
C ALA A 78 -5.24 11.25 15.06
N GLY A 79 -5.43 12.25 14.19
CA GLY A 79 -6.53 13.21 14.29
C GLY A 79 -7.84 12.80 13.60
N GLN A 80 -7.78 11.92 12.59
CA GLN A 80 -8.95 11.59 11.75
C GLN A 80 -9.32 10.10 11.75
N CYS A 81 -8.45 9.20 12.24
CA CYS A 81 -8.80 7.79 12.38
C CYS A 81 -9.75 7.61 13.57
N ALA A 82 -10.98 7.18 13.30
CA ALA A 82 -12.03 7.01 14.30
C ALA A 82 -12.06 5.59 14.91
N VAL A 83 -11.41 4.63 14.26
CA VAL A 83 -11.27 3.25 14.73
C VAL A 83 -9.99 3.06 15.55
N PRO A 84 -9.90 2.03 16.41
CA PRO A 84 -8.65 1.74 17.13
C PRO A 84 -7.50 1.53 16.14
N CYS A 85 -6.51 2.42 16.17
CA CYS A 85 -5.35 2.33 15.29
C CYS A 85 -4.04 2.12 16.05
N ARG A 86 -3.12 1.41 15.41
CA ARG A 86 -1.76 1.19 15.89
C ARG A 86 -0.77 1.43 14.76
N PHE A 87 0.50 1.63 15.14
CA PHE A 87 1.60 1.76 14.19
C PHE A 87 2.54 0.57 14.34
N ALA A 88 2.97 -0.02 13.23
CA ALA A 88 3.96 -1.08 13.27
C ALA A 88 5.29 -0.61 13.90
N PRO A 89 5.98 -1.49 14.64
CA PRO A 89 7.28 -1.16 15.23
C PRO A 89 8.35 -0.90 14.16
N ALA A 90 9.42 -0.21 14.54
CA ALA A 90 10.46 0.25 13.60
C ALA A 90 11.03 -0.86 12.71
N HIS A 91 11.22 -2.07 13.24
CA HIS A 91 11.77 -3.20 12.49
C HIS A 91 10.80 -3.84 11.48
N ARG A 92 9.51 -3.43 11.48
CA ARG A 92 8.47 -3.89 10.53
C ARG A 92 7.84 -2.74 9.74
N ASN A 93 8.32 -1.51 9.89
CA ASN A 93 7.71 -0.33 9.26
C ASN A 93 8.35 0.08 7.92
N ARG A 94 9.20 -0.76 7.32
CA ARG A 94 9.87 -0.55 6.02
C ARG A 94 9.70 -1.75 5.11
N GLN A 95 9.97 -1.57 3.82
CA GLN A 95 9.98 -2.64 2.83
C GLN A 95 10.97 -3.74 3.24
N SER A 96 10.55 -5.00 3.07
CA SER A 96 11.35 -6.17 3.44
C SER A 96 11.50 -7.11 2.26
N ALA A 97 12.75 -7.37 1.86
CA ALA A 97 13.07 -8.33 0.80
C ALA A 97 12.60 -9.75 1.15
N ALA A 98 12.65 -10.12 2.44
CA ALA A 98 12.15 -11.42 2.90
C ALA A 98 10.63 -11.54 2.68
N ALA A 99 9.87 -10.49 2.99
CA ALA A 99 8.42 -10.50 2.77
C ALA A 99 8.08 -10.53 1.27
N VAL A 100 8.83 -9.81 0.43
CA VAL A 100 8.70 -9.87 -1.03
C VAL A 100 8.97 -11.29 -1.54
N ALA A 101 10.06 -11.93 -1.09
CA ALA A 101 10.43 -13.27 -1.54
C ALA A 101 9.37 -14.30 -1.13
N VAL A 102 8.91 -14.29 0.12
CA VAL A 102 7.91 -15.25 0.61
C VAL A 102 6.55 -15.04 -0.06
N LEU A 103 6.08 -13.80 -0.21
CA LEU A 103 4.86 -13.51 -0.95
C LEU A 103 4.98 -13.92 -2.44
N GLY A 104 6.16 -13.69 -3.04
CA GLY A 104 6.45 -14.13 -4.40
C GLY A 104 6.43 -15.65 -4.57
N MET A 105 6.91 -16.40 -3.57
CA MET A 105 6.79 -17.87 -3.56
C MET A 105 5.34 -18.31 -3.53
N GLU A 106 4.49 -17.61 -2.78
CA GLU A 106 3.06 -17.90 -2.73
C GLU A 106 2.38 -17.60 -4.07
N TYR A 107 2.69 -16.47 -4.69
CA TYR A 107 2.22 -16.15 -6.05
C TYR A 107 2.67 -17.19 -7.08
N PHE A 108 3.91 -17.65 -7.00
CA PHE A 108 4.40 -18.71 -7.89
C PHE A 108 3.63 -20.02 -7.72
N ARG A 109 3.34 -20.45 -6.48
CA ARG A 109 2.51 -21.65 -6.22
C ARG A 109 1.09 -21.53 -6.75
N GLN A 110 0.55 -20.31 -6.76
CA GLN A 110 -0.78 -20.00 -7.31
C GLN A 110 -0.78 -19.82 -8.84
N GLY A 111 0.37 -19.97 -9.51
CA GLY A 111 0.51 -19.73 -10.95
C GLY A 111 0.46 -18.24 -11.35
N LYS A 112 0.57 -17.32 -10.39
CA LYS A 112 0.60 -15.86 -10.60
C LYS A 112 2.03 -15.38 -10.90
N CYS A 113 2.63 -15.92 -11.96
CA CYS A 113 3.94 -15.51 -12.43
C CYS A 113 3.89 -15.12 -13.91
N VAL A 114 4.78 -14.23 -14.31
CA VAL A 114 4.96 -13.79 -15.70
C VAL A 114 6.38 -14.13 -16.16
N THR A 115 6.57 -14.25 -17.47
CA THR A 115 7.93 -14.40 -18.01
C THR A 115 8.74 -13.12 -17.80
N ALA A 116 10.07 -13.22 -17.90
CA ALA A 116 10.96 -12.07 -17.78
C ALA A 116 10.65 -10.96 -18.81
N ALA A 117 10.18 -11.33 -20.01
CA ALA A 117 9.83 -10.37 -21.06
C ALA A 117 8.49 -9.65 -20.81
N GLU A 118 7.57 -10.30 -20.11
CA GLU A 118 6.25 -9.75 -19.76
C GLU A 118 6.28 -8.94 -18.46
N HIS A 119 7.35 -9.06 -17.66
CA HIS A 119 7.48 -8.34 -16.41
C HIS A 119 7.62 -6.83 -16.65
N VAL A 120 6.61 -6.08 -16.23
CA VAL A 120 6.58 -4.62 -16.34
C VAL A 120 6.23 -3.98 -15.00
N PRO A 121 6.75 -2.77 -14.70
CA PRO A 121 6.36 -2.03 -13.50
C PRO A 121 4.87 -1.66 -13.55
N GLU A 122 4.20 -1.79 -12.41
CA GLU A 122 2.81 -1.33 -12.26
C GLU A 122 2.79 0.13 -11.79
N TYR A 123 2.51 1.05 -12.71
CA TYR A 123 2.43 2.48 -12.42
C TYR A 123 1.03 2.87 -11.96
N LEU A 124 0.80 2.89 -10.63
CA LEU A 124 -0.46 3.36 -10.02
C LEU A 124 -0.74 4.86 -10.23
N ARG A 125 0.25 5.59 -10.75
CA ARG A 125 0.16 6.99 -11.12
C ARG A 125 1.00 7.19 -12.37
N MET A 126 0.46 7.92 -13.34
CA MET A 126 1.22 8.34 -14.52
C MET A 126 2.55 8.99 -14.10
N SER A 127 3.64 8.49 -14.66
CA SER A 127 5.00 8.87 -14.27
C SER A 127 5.25 10.36 -14.52
N GLN A 128 6.25 10.93 -13.85
CA GLN A 128 6.64 12.32 -14.10
C GLN A 128 7.10 12.50 -15.56
N ALA A 129 7.82 11.53 -16.12
CA ALA A 129 8.28 11.56 -17.51
C ALA A 129 7.11 11.59 -18.51
N GLU A 130 6.07 10.79 -18.29
CA GLU A 130 4.87 10.79 -19.15
C GLU A 130 4.07 12.08 -19.02
N ARG A 131 3.95 12.64 -17.80
CA ARG A 131 3.32 13.95 -17.58
C ARG A 131 4.06 15.05 -18.33
N GLU A 132 5.38 15.13 -18.16
CA GLU A 132 6.21 16.12 -18.84
C GLU A 132 6.19 15.95 -20.36
N ARG A 133 6.12 14.70 -20.85
CA ARG A 133 5.95 14.41 -22.28
C ARG A 133 4.61 14.94 -22.80
N LEU A 134 3.50 14.62 -22.14
CA LEU A 134 2.17 15.11 -22.51
C LEU A 134 2.07 16.64 -22.45
N GLU A 135 2.67 17.27 -21.43
CA GLU A 135 2.75 18.74 -21.34
C GLU A 135 3.57 19.36 -22.48
N ARG A 136 4.64 18.69 -22.95
CA ARG A 136 5.43 19.12 -24.11
C ARG A 136 4.71 18.90 -25.43
N GLU A 137 3.97 17.80 -25.57
CA GLU A 137 3.19 17.48 -26.77
C GLU A 137 1.96 18.40 -26.89
N GLY A 138 1.27 18.71 -25.78
CA GLY A 138 0.14 19.63 -25.74
C GLY A 138 0.50 21.11 -25.93
N LYS A 139 1.76 21.51 -25.73
CA LYS A 139 2.27 22.86 -26.03
C LYS A 139 2.69 23.05 -27.50
N LYS A 140 2.74 21.97 -28.28
CA LYS A 140 3.12 21.97 -29.71
C LYS A 140 1.90 21.89 -30.66
N ALA A 141 0.69 21.76 -30.11
CA ALA A 141 -0.58 21.87 -30.82
C ALA A 141 -1.17 23.27 -30.62
#